data_AF-A0A6J6HM03-F1
#
_entry.id   AF-A0A6J6HM03-F1
#
_cell.length_a   1.000
_cell.length_b   1.000
_cell.length_c   1.000
_cell.angle_alpha   90.00
_cell.angle_beta   90.00
_cell.angle_gamma   90.00
#
_symmetry.space_group_name_H-M   'P 1'
#
loop_
_entity.id
_entity.type
_entity.pdbx_description
1 polymer ?
#
loop_
_entity_poly.entity_id
_entity_poly.type
_entity_poly.pdbx_seq_one_letter_code
_entity_poly.pdbx_strand_id
1 'polypeptide(L)'
;MTAVITEAQRFEMHTSLRGLMGEEVANTMMEHLPPSGWSDVARQSDIALVKTELKSEINLVRLGLEHLGKNVKGLKIVIGALIPVMVACFIGLYSALVSKL
;
A
#
# COMPACT_ATOMS: atom_id res chain seq x y z
N MET A 1 8.06 12.09 -28.30
CA MET A 1 6.60 12.20 -28.12
C MET A 1 5.99 10.98 -28.81
N THR A 2 5.76 9.89 -28.09
CA THR A 2 5.21 8.65 -28.67
C THR A 2 3.73 8.89 -28.92
N ALA A 3 3.34 9.05 -30.18
CA ALA A 3 1.95 9.26 -30.54
C ALA A 3 1.12 8.03 -30.16
N VAL A 4 0.17 8.21 -29.25
CA VAL A 4 -0.82 7.18 -28.91
C VAL A 4 -1.71 7.02 -30.14
N ILE A 5 -1.61 5.87 -30.83
CA ILE A 5 -2.48 5.57 -31.97
C ILE A 5 -3.88 5.27 -31.43
N THR A 6 -4.84 6.10 -31.79
CA THR A 6 -6.25 5.91 -31.44
C THR A 6 -6.87 4.76 -32.25
N GLU A 7 -7.97 4.21 -31.75
CA GLU A 7 -8.69 3.14 -32.45
C GLU A 7 -9.24 3.60 -33.81
N ALA A 8 -9.65 4.86 -33.92
CA ALA A 8 -10.08 5.46 -35.18
C ALA A 8 -8.95 5.47 -36.23
N GLN A 9 -7.72 5.84 -35.82
CA GLN A 9 -6.56 5.84 -36.72
C GLN A 9 -6.13 4.41 -37.09
N ARG A 10 -6.28 3.44 -36.18
CA ARG A 10 -6.05 2.02 -36.46
C ARG A 10 -7.05 1.49 -37.50
N PHE A 11 -8.32 1.87 -37.38
CA PHE A 11 -9.37 1.49 -38.33
C PHE A 11 -9.14 2.11 -39.72
N GLU A 12 -8.77 3.39 -39.77
CA GLU A 12 -8.43 4.08 -41.02
C GLU A 12 -7.24 3.39 -41.71
N MET A 13 -6.17 3.10 -40.97
CA MET A 13 -5.01 2.36 -41.47
C MET A 13 -5.40 0.99 -42.01
N HIS A 14 -6.24 0.23 -41.30
CA HIS A 14 -6.70 -1.07 -41.77
C HIS A 14 -7.48 -0.97 -43.08
N THR A 15 -8.39 0.01 -43.18
CA THR A 15 -9.17 0.28 -44.39
C THR A 15 -8.27 0.60 -45.58
N SER A 16 -7.26 1.46 -45.38
CA SER A 16 -6.29 1.80 -46.43
C SER A 16 -5.44 0.59 -46.84
N LEU A 17 -5.00 -0.24 -45.90
CA LEU A 17 -4.22 -1.44 -46.20
C LEU A 17 -5.03 -2.44 -47.03
N ARG A 18 -6.31 -2.70 -46.70
CA ARG A 18 -7.16 -3.60 -47.50
C ARG A 18 -7.26 -3.14 -48.96
N GLY A 19 -7.35 -1.84 -49.19
CA GLY A 19 -7.41 -1.27 -50.54
C GLY A 19 -6.13 -1.44 -51.37
N LEU A 20 -4.96 -1.51 -50.72
CA LEU A 20 -3.66 -1.56 -51.40
C LEU A 20 -3.14 -2.99 -51.63
N MET A 21 -3.32 -3.88 -50.66
CA MET A 21 -2.72 -5.22 -50.65
C MET A 21 -3.74 -6.37 -50.59
N GLY A 22 -5.03 -6.05 -50.58
CA GLY A 22 -6.11 -7.02 -50.42
C GLY A 22 -6.39 -7.33 -48.94
N GLU A 23 -7.57 -7.89 -48.70
CA GLU A 23 -8.10 -8.08 -47.35
C GLU A 23 -7.31 -9.09 -46.50
N GLU A 24 -6.91 -10.21 -47.10
CA GLU A 24 -6.17 -11.27 -46.41
C GLU A 24 -4.82 -10.76 -45.87
N VAL A 25 -4.01 -10.15 -46.73
CA VAL A 25 -2.66 -9.65 -46.37
C VAL A 25 -2.76 -8.52 -45.33
N ALA A 26 -3.75 -7.61 -45.49
CA ALA A 26 -3.98 -6.53 -44.53
C ALA A 26 -4.41 -7.05 -43.15
N ASN A 27 -5.26 -8.09 -43.09
CA ASN A 27 -5.67 -8.70 -41.83
C ASN A 27 -4.49 -9.36 -41.12
N THR A 28 -3.70 -10.17 -41.83
CA THR A 28 -2.50 -10.80 -41.25
C THR A 28 -1.52 -9.77 -40.72
N MET A 29 -1.30 -8.66 -41.45
CA MET A 29 -0.44 -7.58 -40.95
C MET A 29 -1.00 -6.95 -39.66
N MET A 30 -2.30 -6.65 -39.61
CA MET A 30 -2.94 -6.07 -38.44
C MET A 30 -2.91 -6.99 -37.21
N GLU A 31 -2.98 -8.31 -37.39
CA GLU A 31 -2.86 -9.31 -36.32
C GLU A 31 -1.48 -9.30 -35.64
N HIS A 32 -0.43 -8.91 -36.36
CA HIS A 32 0.92 -8.80 -35.80
C HIS A 32 1.17 -7.47 -35.08
N LEU A 33 0.32 -6.46 -35.28
CA LEU A 33 0.49 -5.17 -34.64
C LEU A 33 -0.05 -5.23 -33.21
N PRO A 34 0.69 -4.73 -32.20
CA PRO A 34 0.18 -4.66 -30.85
C PRO A 34 -1.13 -3.86 -30.86
N PRO A 35 -2.17 -4.25 -30.11
CA PRO A 35 -3.41 -3.49 -29.96
C PRO A 35 -3.20 -2.05 -29.49
N SER A 36 -4.22 -1.22 -29.67
CA SER A 36 -4.25 0.11 -29.03
C SER A 36 -4.16 -0.04 -27.50
N GLY A 37 -3.50 0.92 -26.83
CA GLY A 37 -3.38 0.95 -25.38
C GLY A 37 -2.33 0.02 -24.74
N TRP A 38 -1.56 -0.74 -25.52
CA TRP A 38 -0.44 -1.55 -24.98
C TRP A 38 0.67 -0.73 -24.35
N SER A 39 0.80 0.55 -24.73
CA SER A 39 1.68 1.51 -24.04
C SER A 39 1.27 1.79 -22.61
N ASP A 40 -0.02 1.64 -22.31
CA ASP A 40 -0.64 2.02 -21.04
C ASP A 40 -0.71 0.82 -20.08
N VAL A 41 -0.40 -0.38 -20.58
CA VAL A 41 -0.28 -1.58 -19.76
C VAL A 41 0.99 -1.50 -18.93
N ALA A 42 0.82 -1.47 -17.60
CA ALA A 42 1.93 -1.51 -16.66
C ALA A 42 2.82 -2.74 -16.92
N ARG A 43 4.13 -2.52 -17.01
CA ARG A 43 5.09 -3.60 -17.17
C ARG A 43 5.24 -4.34 -15.85
N GLN A 44 5.70 -5.59 -15.92
CA GLN A 44 6.02 -6.36 -14.71
C GLN A 44 7.05 -5.65 -13.82
N SER A 45 7.99 -4.91 -14.41
CA SER A 45 8.96 -4.08 -13.68
C SER A 45 8.30 -3.00 -12.84
N ASP A 46 7.25 -2.37 -13.37
CA ASP A 46 6.54 -1.27 -12.73
C ASP A 46 5.79 -1.80 -11.50
N ILE A 47 5.15 -2.97 -11.65
CA ILE A 47 4.49 -3.68 -10.55
C ILE A 47 5.51 -4.15 -9.51
N ALA A 48 6.67 -4.65 -9.94
CA ALA A 48 7.71 -5.10 -9.03
C ALA A 48 8.25 -3.96 -8.17
N LEU A 49 8.46 -2.78 -8.75
CA LEU A 49 8.86 -1.57 -8.03
C LEU A 49 7.82 -1.19 -6.96
N VAL A 50 6.55 -1.05 -7.35
CA VAL A 50 5.46 -0.72 -6.40
C VAL A 50 5.36 -1.76 -5.28
N LYS A 51 5.51 -3.06 -5.60
CA LYS A 51 5.51 -4.13 -4.60
C LYS A 51 6.67 -3.98 -3.60
N THR A 52 7.85 -3.60 -4.06
CA THR A 52 9.01 -3.40 -3.17
C THR A 52 8.82 -2.18 -2.26
N GLU A 53 8.29 -1.09 -2.79
CA GLU A 53 7.99 0.13 -2.03
C GLU A 53 6.93 -0.14 -0.96
N LEU A 54 5.80 -0.74 -1.35
CA LEU A 54 4.72 -1.08 -0.43
C LEU A 54 5.19 -2.04 0.68
N LYS A 55 6.04 -3.01 0.35
CA LYS A 55 6.61 -3.93 1.36
C LYS A 55 7.49 -3.18 2.37
N SER A 56 8.23 -2.16 1.92
CA SER A 56 9.03 -1.31 2.79
C SER A 56 8.14 -0.51 3.75
N GLU A 57 7.11 0.16 3.24
CA GLU A 57 6.18 0.96 4.04
C GLU A 57 5.45 0.12 5.10
N ILE A 58 4.95 -1.06 4.70
CA ILE A 58 4.31 -1.98 5.65
C ILE A 58 5.28 -2.38 6.77
N ASN A 59 6.55 -2.59 6.45
CA ASN A 59 7.55 -2.94 7.44
C ASN A 59 7.83 -1.78 8.41
N LEU A 60 7.88 -0.54 7.91
CA LEU A 60 8.02 0.65 8.76
C LEU A 60 6.83 0.81 9.72
N VAL A 61 5.61 0.66 9.21
CA VAL A 61 4.39 0.71 10.04
C VAL A 61 4.42 -0.39 11.10
N ARG A 62 4.83 -1.62 10.73
CA ARG A 62 4.94 -2.74 11.67
C ARG A 62 5.92 -2.44 12.81
N LEU A 63 7.10 -1.90 12.50
CA LEU A 63 8.09 -1.52 13.51
C LEU A 63 7.56 -0.45 14.46
N GLY A 64 6.84 0.55 13.92
CA GLY A 64 6.18 1.59 14.72
C GLY A 64 5.15 1.00 15.69
N LEU A 65 4.31 0.07 15.22
CA LEU A 65 3.33 -0.63 16.05
C LEU A 65 4.00 -1.50 17.12
N GLU A 66 5.09 -2.20 16.81
CA GLU A 66 5.85 -2.98 17.79
C GLU A 66 6.46 -2.09 18.88
N HIS A 67 6.99 -0.91 18.50
CA HIS A 67 7.51 0.06 19.46
C HIS A 67 6.42 0.62 20.38
N LEU A 68 5.26 1.02 19.81
CA LEU A 68 4.10 1.45 20.58
C LEU A 68 3.60 0.35 21.53
N GLY A 69 3.55 -0.90 21.06
CA GLY A 69 3.17 -2.05 21.86
C GLY A 69 4.08 -2.27 23.07
N LYS A 70 5.39 -2.09 22.90
CA LYS A 70 6.37 -2.14 24.02
C LYS A 70 6.12 -1.03 25.04
N ASN A 71 5.89 0.20 24.58
CA ASN A 71 5.63 1.34 25.47
C ASN A 71 4.33 1.14 26.26
N VAL A 72 3.25 0.65 25.61
CA VAL A 72 1.99 0.34 26.27
C VAL A 72 2.16 -0.78 27.30
N LYS A 73 2.91 -1.85 26.98
CA LYS A 73 3.19 -2.93 27.93
C LYS A 73 3.97 -2.44 29.15
N GLY A 74 4.99 -1.62 28.94
CA GLY A 74 5.76 -1.00 30.02
C GLY A 74 4.88 -0.13 30.91
N LEU A 75 4.05 0.73 30.31
CA LEU A 75 3.12 1.59 31.03
C LEU A 75 2.12 0.78 31.87
N LYS A 76 1.56 -0.31 31.31
CA LYS A 76 0.65 -1.20 32.04
C LYS A 76 1.31 -1.81 33.29
N ILE A 77 2.59 -2.19 33.20
CA ILE A 77 3.34 -2.72 34.35
C ILE A 77 3.50 -1.63 35.41
N VAL A 78 3.89 -0.41 35.02
CA VAL A 78 4.07 0.71 35.95
C VAL A 78 2.75 1.06 36.65
N ILE A 79 1.66 1.19 35.89
CA ILE A 79 0.32 1.46 36.44
C ILE A 79 -0.11 0.36 37.40
N GLY A 80 0.06 -0.91 37.02
CA GLY A 80 -0.29 -2.06 37.84
C GLY A 80 0.53 -2.20 39.13
N ALA A 81 1.77 -1.69 39.16
CA ALA A 81 2.62 -1.73 40.34
C ALA A 81 2.47 -0.49 41.23
N LEU A 82 2.41 0.71 40.64
CA LEU A 82 2.48 1.97 41.38
C LEU A 82 1.15 2.36 42.03
N ILE A 83 0.02 2.18 41.32
CA ILE A 83 -1.30 2.58 41.83
C ILE A 83 -1.66 1.82 43.12
N PRO A 84 -1.53 0.48 43.20
CA PRO A 84 -1.87 -0.25 44.42
C PRO A 84 -1.01 0.16 45.62
N VAL A 85 0.28 0.44 45.40
CA VAL A 85 1.20 0.89 46.45
C VAL A 85 0.78 2.27 46.98
N MET A 86 0.48 3.20 46.08
CA MET A 86 -0.01 4.53 46.47
C MET A 86 -1.31 4.44 47.27
N VAL A 87 -2.28 3.63 46.80
CA VAL A 87 -3.55 3.41 47.50
C VAL A 87 -3.32 2.80 48.89
N ALA A 88 -2.44 1.80 49.01
CA ALA A 88 -2.11 1.19 50.30
C ALA A 88 -1.47 2.20 51.27
N CYS A 89 -0.57 3.06 50.79
CA CYS A 89 0.02 4.14 51.59
C CYS A 89 -1.03 5.14 52.09
N PHE A 90 -1.95 5.57 51.22
CA PHE A 90 -3.02 6.50 51.62
C PHE A 90 -3.94 5.90 52.69
N ILE A 91 -4.34 4.62 52.53
CA ILE A 91 -5.17 3.91 53.52
C ILE A 91 -4.42 3.81 54.86
N GLY A 92 -3.15 3.43 54.84
CA GLY A 92 -2.33 3.32 56.06
C GLY A 92 -2.08 4.65 56.76
N LEU A 93 -1.90 5.74 56.01
CA LEU A 93 -1.75 7.09 56.58
C LEU A 93 -3.05 7.56 57.23
N TYR A 94 -4.19 7.32 56.57
CA TYR A 94 -5.51 7.67 57.09
C TYR A 94 -5.81 6.95 58.42
N SER A 95 -5.53 5.65 58.50
CA SER A 95 -5.75 4.88 59.74
C SER A 95 -4.84 5.35 60.89
N ALA A 96 -3.59 5.70 60.61
CA ALA A 96 -2.66 6.23 61.62
C ALA A 96 -3.07 7.61 62.16
N LEU A 97 -3.65 8.46 61.31
CA LEU A 97 -4.18 9.78 61.72
C LEU A 97 -5.42 9.62 62.62
N VAL A 98 -6.36 8.77 62.24
CA VAL A 98 -7.58 8.50 63.03
C VAL A 98 -7.26 7.93 64.40
N SER A 99 -6.26 7.04 64.50
CA SER A 99 -5.88 6.42 65.78
C SER A 99 -5.15 7.37 66.76
N LYS A 100 -4.75 8.57 66.32
CA LYS A 100 -4.12 9.61 67.15
C LYS A 100 -5.07 10.74 67.57
N LEU A 101 -6.28 10.77 67.02
CA LEU A 101 -7.37 11.67 67.42
C LEU A 101 -8.18 11.04 68.55
#